data_AF-A0A0F0GBW7-F1
#
_entry.id   AF-A0A0F0GBW7-F1
#
_cell.length_a   1.000
_cell.length_b   1.000
_cell.length_c   1.000
_cell.angle_alpha   90.00
_cell.angle_beta   90.00
_cell.angle_gamma   90.00
#
_symmetry.space_group_name_H-M   'P 1'
#
loop_
_entity.id
_entity.type
_entity.pdbx_description
1 polymer ?
#
loop_
_entity_poly.entity_id
_entity_poly.type
_entity_poly.pdbx_seq_one_letter_code
_entity_poly.pdbx_strand_id
1 'polypeptide(L)'
;ATILTMSGDTARATVAEVAAAVERAAEAEPDGQFAGYAYAAREFPGDTGLLAALLLNYVRLQPGEALYLGAGVPHAYLRGLGIEILANSDNVLRG
;
A
#
# COMPACT_ATOMS: atom_id res chain seq x y z
N ALA A 1 -3.99 -10.11 15.35
CA ALA A 1 -4.98 -9.04 15.17
C ALA A 1 -5.22 -8.91 13.68
N THR A 2 -6.47 -8.96 13.23
CA THR A 2 -6.82 -8.82 11.81
C THR A 2 -7.13 -7.35 11.56
N ILE A 3 -6.40 -6.68 10.67
CA ILE A 3 -6.61 -5.24 10.37
C ILE A 3 -7.89 -5.03 9.57
N LEU A 4 -8.27 -5.98 8.70
CA LEU A 4 -9.51 -5.97 7.92
C LEU A 4 -10.30 -7.27 8.09
N THR A 5 -11.53 -7.18 8.59
CA THR A 5 -12.40 -8.36 8.85
C THR A 5 -13.27 -8.76 7.66
N MET A 6 -13.23 -8.00 6.57
CA MET A 6 -14.04 -8.26 5.37
C MET A 6 -13.53 -9.52 4.65
N SER A 7 -14.41 -10.48 4.40
CA SER A 7 -14.06 -11.77 3.77
C SER A 7 -15.18 -12.26 2.85
N GLY A 8 -14.93 -13.37 2.15
CA GLY A 8 -15.93 -14.00 1.26
C GLY A 8 -16.07 -13.34 -0.10
N ASP A 9 -17.18 -13.61 -0.78
CA ASP A 9 -17.44 -13.12 -2.14
C ASP A 9 -17.48 -11.60 -2.22
N THR A 10 -18.07 -10.94 -1.22
CA THR A 10 -18.09 -9.47 -1.14
C THR A 10 -16.68 -8.89 -1.11
N ALA A 11 -15.77 -9.47 -0.30
CA ALA A 11 -14.39 -8.98 -0.24
C ALA A 11 -13.69 -9.12 -1.60
N ARG A 12 -13.84 -10.28 -2.26
CA ARG A 12 -13.26 -10.52 -3.59
C ARG A 12 -13.79 -9.56 -4.63
N ALA A 13 -15.10 -9.36 -4.69
CA ALA A 13 -15.74 -8.46 -5.64
C ALA A 13 -15.27 -7.01 -5.42
N THR A 14 -15.28 -6.54 -4.18
CA THR A 14 -14.82 -5.18 -3.83
C THR A 14 -13.35 -4.98 -4.20
N VAL A 15 -12.46 -5.93 -3.88
CA VAL A 15 -11.04 -5.82 -4.24
C VAL A 15 -10.86 -5.79 -5.75
N ALA A 16 -11.58 -6.62 -6.50
CA ALA A 16 -11.50 -6.63 -7.97
C ALA A 16 -11.98 -5.31 -8.59
N GLU A 17 -13.10 -4.75 -8.10
CA GLU A 17 -13.61 -3.46 -8.57
C GLU A 17 -12.65 -2.31 -8.25
N VAL A 18 -12.10 -2.30 -7.03
CA VAL A 18 -11.13 -1.30 -6.60
C VAL A 18 -9.83 -1.40 -7.40
N ALA A 19 -9.31 -2.61 -7.60
CA ALA A 19 -8.13 -2.85 -8.43
C ALA A 19 -8.31 -2.26 -9.84
N ALA A 20 -9.44 -2.57 -10.50
CA ALA A 20 -9.73 -2.02 -11.81
C ALA A 20 -9.88 -0.48 -11.79
N ALA A 21 -10.42 0.10 -10.72
CA ALA A 21 -10.57 1.54 -10.59
C ALA A 21 -9.22 2.25 -10.40
N VAL A 22 -8.33 1.73 -9.54
CA VAL A 22 -7.01 2.33 -9.33
C VAL A 22 -6.11 2.18 -10.55
N GLU A 23 -6.25 1.09 -11.32
CA GLU A 23 -5.56 0.93 -12.61
C GLU A 23 -5.97 2.00 -13.61
N ARG A 24 -7.27 2.19 -13.86
CA ARG A 24 -7.75 3.25 -14.76
C ARG A 24 -7.32 4.64 -14.31
N ALA A 25 -7.34 4.91 -13.00
CA ALA A 25 -6.91 6.19 -12.46
C ALA A 25 -5.40 6.41 -12.65
N ALA A 26 -4.59 5.37 -12.48
CA ALA A 26 -3.15 5.44 -12.74
C ALA A 26 -2.82 5.52 -14.24
N GLU A 27 -3.63 4.97 -15.13
CA GLU A 27 -3.46 5.17 -16.59
C GLU A 27 -3.66 6.63 -16.99
N ALA A 28 -4.64 7.31 -16.39
CA ALA A 28 -4.90 8.72 -16.62
C ALA A 28 -3.78 9.63 -16.06
N GLU A 29 -3.17 9.24 -14.94
CA GLU A 29 -2.08 9.96 -14.30
C GLU A 29 -1.00 8.98 -13.79
N PRO A 30 -0.04 8.57 -14.65
CA PRO A 30 0.94 7.51 -14.34
C PRO A 30 1.83 7.76 -13.13
N ASP A 31 2.05 9.03 -12.81
CA ASP A 31 2.86 9.50 -11.68
C ASP A 31 2.01 10.08 -10.54
N GLY A 32 0.69 9.96 -10.64
CA GLY A 32 -0.28 10.53 -9.72
C GLY A 32 -0.47 9.71 -8.45
N GLN A 33 -1.42 10.16 -7.61
CA GLN A 33 -1.66 9.58 -6.28
C GLN A 33 -2.06 8.09 -6.32
N PHE A 34 -2.57 7.59 -7.45
CA PHE A 34 -3.02 6.21 -7.58
C PHE A 34 -1.95 5.23 -8.08
N ALA A 35 -0.79 5.73 -8.53
CA ALA A 35 0.26 4.89 -9.12
C ALA A 35 0.74 3.79 -8.17
N GLY A 36 0.92 4.13 -6.88
CA GLY A 36 1.31 3.17 -5.84
C GLY A 36 0.27 2.06 -5.60
N TYR A 37 -1.01 2.41 -5.56
CA TYR A 37 -2.07 1.41 -5.34
C TYR A 37 -2.28 0.52 -6.57
N ALA A 38 -2.14 1.07 -7.78
CA ALA A 38 -2.16 0.27 -9.01
C ALA A 38 -0.97 -0.71 -9.06
N TYR A 39 0.21 -0.30 -8.60
CA TYR A 39 1.33 -1.22 -8.43
C TYR A 39 0.99 -2.33 -7.43
N ALA A 40 0.48 -1.98 -6.24
CA ALA A 40 0.10 -2.97 -5.23
C ALA A 40 -0.97 -3.96 -5.73
N ALA A 41 -1.97 -3.48 -6.49
CA ALA A 41 -3.02 -4.33 -7.05
C ALA A 41 -2.47 -5.38 -8.04
N ARG A 42 -1.43 -5.02 -8.81
CA ARG A 42 -0.77 -5.95 -9.75
C ARG A 42 0.14 -6.96 -9.07
N GLU A 43 0.90 -6.53 -8.06
CA GLU A 43 1.83 -7.40 -7.32
C GLU A 43 1.09 -8.33 -6.34
N PHE A 44 -0.05 -7.90 -5.80
CA PHE A 44 -0.84 -8.62 -4.80
C PHE A 44 -2.32 -8.77 -5.25
N PRO A 45 -2.59 -9.48 -6.36
CA PRO A 45 -3.93 -9.56 -6.92
C PRO A 45 -4.90 -10.26 -5.95
N GLY A 46 -6.02 -9.60 -5.66
CA GLY A 46 -7.07 -10.12 -4.79
C GLY A 46 -6.82 -9.93 -3.29
N ASP A 47 -5.71 -9.27 -2.89
CA ASP A 47 -5.43 -8.97 -1.49
C ASP A 47 -6.33 -7.84 -0.96
N THR A 48 -7.03 -8.10 0.15
CA THR A 48 -7.83 -7.10 0.86
C THR A 48 -7.00 -5.94 1.42
N GLY A 49 -5.68 -6.15 1.60
CA GLY A 49 -4.71 -5.11 1.97
C GLY A 49 -4.70 -3.93 1.01
N LEU A 50 -5.13 -4.09 -0.25
CA LEU A 50 -5.34 -2.97 -1.18
C LEU A 50 -6.34 -1.94 -0.62
N LEU A 51 -7.37 -2.40 0.08
CA LEU A 51 -8.39 -1.54 0.69
C LEU A 51 -7.83 -0.79 1.90
N ALA A 52 -6.98 -1.44 2.70
CA ALA A 52 -6.27 -0.79 3.79
C ALA A 52 -5.26 0.24 3.26
N ALA A 53 -4.54 -0.08 2.17
CA ALA A 53 -3.57 0.82 1.57
C ALA A 53 -4.21 2.15 1.14
N LEU A 54 -5.44 2.12 0.61
CA LEU A 54 -6.19 3.34 0.24
C LEU A 54 -6.52 4.26 1.42
N LEU A 55 -6.42 3.77 2.66
CA LEU A 55 -6.58 4.58 3.87
C LEU A 55 -5.25 5.22 4.33
N LEU A 56 -4.13 4.84 3.70
CA LEU A 56 -2.79 5.35 3.99
C LEU A 56 -2.35 6.34 2.91
N ASN A 57 -1.51 7.28 3.29
CA ASN A 57 -0.93 8.24 2.35
C ASN A 57 0.02 7.52 1.38
N TYR A 58 -0.17 7.72 0.08
CA TYR A 58 0.85 7.40 -0.91
C TYR A 58 1.92 8.50 -0.92
N VAL A 59 3.16 8.11 -0.61
CA VAL A 59 4.32 9.01 -0.58
C VAL A 59 5.36 8.49 -1.55
N ARG A 60 5.83 9.37 -2.44
CA ARG A 60 6.93 9.09 -3.36
C ARG A 60 8.12 9.98 -3.02
N LEU A 61 9.15 9.38 -2.43
CA LEU A 61 10.40 10.07 -2.11
C LEU A 61 11.28 10.21 -3.35
N GLN A 62 11.79 11.42 -3.57
CA GLN A 62 12.87 11.70 -4.51
C GLN A 62 14.23 11.36 -3.90
N PRO A 63 15.28 11.17 -4.71
CA PRO A 63 16.64 10.97 -4.19
C PRO A 63 17.04 12.09 -3.23
N GLY A 64 17.43 11.72 -2.00
CA GLY A 64 17.80 12.64 -0.93
C GLY A 64 16.65 13.04 0.01
N GLU A 65 15.40 12.71 -0.31
CA GLU A 65 14.28 12.87 0.62
C GLU A 65 14.22 11.73 1.64
N ALA A 66 13.63 12.02 2.80
CA ALA A 66 13.48 11.08 3.89
C ALA A 66 12.12 11.22 4.58
N LEU A 67 11.71 10.15 5.25
CA LEU A 67 10.47 10.03 6.00
C LEU A 67 10.80 9.41 7.36
N TYR A 68 10.19 9.95 8.42
CA TYR A 68 10.23 9.34 9.75
C TYR A 68 8.95 8.54 10.01
N LEU A 69 9.11 7.29 10.44
CA LEU A 69 8.01 6.40 10.81
C LEU A 69 8.04 6.17 12.32
N GLY A 70 7.05 6.72 13.02
CA GLY A 70 6.88 6.52 14.46
C GLY A 70 6.43 5.09 14.79
N ALA A 71 6.65 4.67 16.03
CA ALA A 71 6.18 3.36 16.50
C ALA A 71 4.66 3.24 16.35
N GLY A 72 4.20 2.11 15.81
CA GLY A 72 2.77 1.83 15.63
C GLY A 72 2.11 2.51 14.44
N VAL A 73 2.85 3.24 13.60
CA VAL A 73 2.33 3.82 12.36
C VAL A 73 2.34 2.75 11.25
N PRO A 74 1.17 2.36 10.69
CA PRO A 74 1.14 1.43 9.56
C PRO A 74 1.81 2.05 8.34
N HIS A 75 2.72 1.30 7.72
CA HIS A 75 3.43 1.71 6.51
C HIS A 75 3.82 0.49 5.69
N ALA A 76 4.04 0.71 4.40
CA ALA A 76 4.55 -0.30 3.48
C ALA A 76 5.46 0.37 2.45
N TYR A 77 6.64 -0.21 2.22
CA TYR A 77 7.49 0.16 1.10
C TYR A 77 7.04 -0.61 -0.14
N LEU A 78 6.64 0.11 -1.20
CA LEU A 78 6.07 -0.51 -2.39
C LEU A 78 7.15 -0.80 -3.45
N ARG A 79 7.96 0.21 -3.80
CA ARG A 79 8.94 0.11 -4.89
C ARG A 79 10.04 1.17 -4.73
N GLY A 80 11.26 0.80 -5.13
CA GLY A 80 12.41 1.70 -5.18
C GLY A 80 13.62 1.15 -4.44
N LEU A 81 14.62 2.00 -4.22
CA LEU A 81 15.79 1.74 -3.41
C LEU A 81 15.95 2.85 -2.38
N GLY A 82 16.18 2.49 -1.13
CA GLY A 82 16.38 3.43 -0.03
C GLY A 82 17.28 2.83 1.05
N ILE A 83 17.70 3.68 1.98
CA ILE A 83 18.41 3.28 3.20
C ILE A 83 17.42 3.36 4.35
N GLU A 84 17.34 2.28 5.12
CA GLU A 84 16.51 2.20 6.31
C GLU A 84 17.39 2.16 7.57
N ILE A 85 17.05 2.99 8.55
CA ILE A 85 17.73 3.04 9.85
C ILE A 85 16.68 2.78 10.93
N LEU A 86 16.86 1.70 11.68
CA LEU A 86 15.95 1.23 12.70
C LEU A 86 16.64 1.14 14.05
N ALA A 87 15.84 1.17 15.13
CA ALA A 87 16.30 0.68 16.42
C ALA A 87 16.64 -0.82 16.32
N ASN A 88 17.42 -1.36 17.26
CA ASN A 88 17.71 -2.79 17.33
C ASN A 88 16.45 -3.58 17.76
N SER A 89 15.54 -3.78 16.81
CA SER A 89 14.28 -4.52 16.97
C SER A 89 13.85 -5.06 15.61
N ASP A 90 13.32 -6.27 15.62
CA ASP A 90 12.72 -6.97 14.49
C ASP A 90 11.22 -7.23 14.71
N ASN A 91 10.62 -6.59 15.73
CA ASN A 91 9.20 -6.72 16.01
C ASN A 91 8.36 -6.07 14.89
N VAL A 92 7.73 -6.91 14.07
CA VAL A 92 6.85 -6.47 12.99
C VAL A 92 5.46 -7.05 13.18
N LEU A 93 4.45 -6.18 13.26
CA LEU A 93 3.05 -6.57 13.16
C LEU A 93 2.61 -6.43 11.69
N ARG A 94 2.14 -7.53 11.12
CA ARG A 94 1.57 -7.59 9.77
C ARG A 94 0.06 -7.75 9.89
N GLY A 95 -0.68 -7.19 8.95
CA GLY A 95 -2.12 -7.39 8.84
C GLY A 95 -2.68 -6.95 7.51
#